data_AF-A0A1D3K8I3-F1
#
_entry.id   AF-A0A1D3K8I3-F1
#
_cell.length_a   1.000
_cell.length_b   1.000
_cell.length_c   1.000
_cell.angle_alpha   90.00
_cell.angle_beta   90.00
_cell.angle_gamma   90.00
#
_symmetry.space_group_name_H-M   'P 1'
#
loop_
_entity.id
_entity.type
_entity.pdbx_description
1 polymer ?
#
loop_
_entity_poly.entity_id
_entity_poly.type
_entity_poly.pdbx_seq_one_letter_code
_entity_poly.pdbx_strand_id
1 'polypeptide(L)'
;MNELDELFRNSPVGRLHDEYLTYAQGSLAFYRNLDISALSDETLEFVATQAGSVGLDALQSIGRLTRLMIKDGVPAPASEAKLGRNIYDIQRIEDLLLHAHQIPTGLSLCVIRGQSIASSYFVMVVRTGSRILALTDKGKFEHPLQEQRMQSRNERFNAQRIDGSHFPYSLLKIQWMDRGRAAEESEPRATNMTAAAGLPVLADISEMNDRELLWLQLFIDQCRARYFDQGTSRPLLATGSMLNIGHKLDQCRDQLPALAGRQLDLVTRTSKDLTAAWF
;
A
#
# COMPACT_ATOMS: atom_id res chain seq x y z
N MET A 1 31.97 13.09 -23.45
CA MET A 1 30.73 13.88 -23.30
C MET A 1 29.62 12.93 -23.70
N ASN A 2 28.77 12.53 -22.76
CA ASN A 2 27.81 11.44 -22.97
C ASN A 2 26.65 11.92 -23.85
N GLU A 3 26.16 11.07 -24.75
CA GLU A 3 24.96 11.34 -25.59
C GLU A 3 23.73 11.79 -24.77
N LEU A 4 23.67 11.38 -23.48
CA LEU A 4 22.67 11.83 -22.52
C LEU A 4 22.77 13.34 -22.22
N ASP A 5 23.99 13.88 -22.09
CA ASP A 5 24.20 15.31 -21.82
C ASP A 5 23.77 16.16 -23.02
N GLU A 6 23.86 15.63 -24.25
CA GLU A 6 23.36 16.29 -25.45
C GLU A 6 21.84 16.24 -25.55
N LEU A 7 21.21 15.14 -25.13
CA LEU A 7 19.75 15.01 -25.05
C LEU A 7 19.12 16.03 -24.10
N PHE A 8 19.72 16.29 -22.94
CA PHE A 8 19.24 17.30 -21.99
C PHE A 8 19.56 18.74 -22.44
N ARG A 9 20.57 18.96 -23.31
CA ARG A 9 20.81 20.26 -23.96
C ARG A 9 19.77 20.61 -25.01
N ASN A 10 19.01 19.64 -25.53
CA ASN A 10 17.88 19.93 -26.40
C ASN A 10 16.78 20.66 -25.61
N SER A 11 16.46 21.88 -26.05
CA SER A 11 15.53 22.80 -25.37
C SER A 11 14.21 22.20 -24.84
N PRO A 12 13.49 21.32 -25.57
CA PRO A 12 12.22 20.77 -25.06
C PRO A 12 12.41 19.72 -23.96
N VAL A 13 13.47 18.91 -24.01
CA VAL A 13 13.72 17.85 -23.01
C VAL A 13 14.30 18.46 -21.74
N GLY A 14 15.23 19.41 -21.87
CA GLY A 14 15.74 20.18 -20.73
C GLY A 14 14.63 20.90 -19.98
N ARG A 15 13.70 21.56 -20.70
CA ARG A 15 12.54 22.22 -20.07
C ARG A 15 11.65 21.25 -19.29
N LEU A 16 11.31 20.09 -19.87
CA LEU A 16 10.49 19.08 -19.19
C LEU A 16 11.20 18.49 -17.97
N HIS A 17 12.52 18.31 -18.05
CA HIS A 17 13.33 17.89 -16.92
C HIS A 17 13.31 18.91 -15.78
N ASP A 18 13.48 20.20 -16.09
CA ASP A 18 13.45 21.27 -15.10
C ASP A 18 12.05 21.45 -14.48
N GLU A 19 11.00 21.31 -15.29
CA GLU A 19 9.60 21.26 -14.82
C GLU A 19 9.38 20.08 -13.85
N TYR A 20 9.92 18.91 -14.17
CA TYR A 20 9.84 17.73 -13.29
C TYR A 20 10.58 17.94 -11.97
N LEU A 21 11.79 18.50 -12.00
CA LEU A 21 12.54 18.79 -10.77
C LEU A 21 11.81 19.81 -9.89
N THR A 22 11.26 20.87 -10.51
CA THR A 22 10.45 21.87 -9.81
C THR A 22 9.20 21.23 -9.20
N TYR A 23 8.55 20.32 -9.91
CA TYR A 23 7.41 19.56 -9.39
C TYR A 23 7.79 18.67 -8.20
N ALA A 24 8.92 17.96 -8.27
CA ALA A 24 9.41 17.12 -7.20
C ALA A 24 9.74 17.93 -5.93
N GLN A 25 10.43 19.07 -6.08
CA GLN A 25 10.72 20.00 -4.99
C GLN A 25 9.43 20.56 -4.38
N GLY A 26 8.51 21.06 -5.21
CA GLY A 26 7.21 21.57 -4.77
C GLY A 26 6.39 20.54 -4.02
N SER A 27 6.46 19.28 -4.43
CA SER A 27 5.78 18.16 -3.77
C SER A 27 6.34 17.91 -2.37
N LEU A 28 7.67 17.87 -2.22
CA LEU A 28 8.31 17.69 -0.91
C LEU A 28 8.01 18.88 0.02
N ALA A 29 8.11 20.10 -0.51
CA ALA A 29 7.78 21.33 0.21
C ALA A 29 6.32 21.33 0.70
N PHE A 30 5.37 20.91 -0.15
CA PHE A 30 3.96 20.78 0.20
C PHE A 30 3.72 19.86 1.42
N TYR A 31 4.34 18.67 1.44
CA TYR A 31 4.16 17.74 2.56
C TYR A 31 4.80 18.22 3.86
N ARG A 32 5.89 18.98 3.77
CA ARG A 32 6.56 19.56 4.94
C ARG A 32 5.92 20.88 5.41
N ASN A 33 4.91 21.40 4.70
CA ASN A 33 4.36 22.74 4.89
C ASN A 33 5.45 23.83 4.82
N LEU A 34 6.38 23.70 3.88
CA LEU A 34 7.48 24.65 3.64
C LEU A 34 7.33 25.30 2.26
N ASP A 35 7.98 26.44 2.07
CA ASP A 35 8.21 26.99 0.74
C ASP A 35 9.39 26.29 0.06
N ILE A 36 9.41 26.26 -1.28
CA ILE A 36 10.49 25.63 -2.07
C ILE A 36 11.87 26.22 -1.72
N SER A 37 11.93 27.53 -1.45
CA SER A 37 13.16 28.22 -1.06
C SER A 37 13.67 27.87 0.35
N ALA A 38 12.86 27.21 1.17
CA ALA A 38 13.20 26.81 2.53
C ALA A 38 13.58 25.32 2.63
N LEU A 39 13.66 24.60 1.49
CA LEU A 39 14.16 23.23 1.44
C LEU A 39 15.65 23.20 1.79
N SER A 40 16.08 22.13 2.46
CA SER A 40 17.50 21.93 2.78
C SER A 40 18.31 21.60 1.53
N ASP A 41 19.61 21.91 1.56
CA ASP A 41 20.54 21.57 0.48
C ASP A 41 20.57 20.05 0.22
N GLU A 42 20.44 19.23 1.28
CA GLU A 42 20.37 17.77 1.18
C GLU A 42 19.13 17.32 0.36
N THR A 43 17.96 17.93 0.60
CA THR A 43 16.74 17.61 -0.15
C THR A 43 16.86 18.05 -1.61
N LEU A 44 17.49 19.19 -1.88
CA LEU A 44 17.73 19.67 -3.25
C LEU A 44 18.69 18.75 -4.02
N GLU A 45 19.78 18.31 -3.38
CA GLU A 45 20.72 17.34 -3.95
C GLU A 45 20.05 15.99 -4.21
N PHE A 46 19.23 15.52 -3.26
CA PHE A 46 18.43 14.30 -3.43
C PHE A 46 17.52 14.38 -4.66
N VAL A 47 16.79 15.49 -4.83
CA VAL A 47 15.90 15.66 -5.99
C VAL A 47 16.70 15.69 -7.30
N ALA A 48 17.81 16.42 -7.34
CA ALA A 48 18.65 16.51 -8.54
C ALA A 48 19.25 15.15 -8.97
N THR A 49 19.60 14.30 -8.00
CA THR A 49 20.32 13.05 -8.28
C THR A 49 19.43 11.81 -8.35
N GLN A 50 18.35 11.74 -7.57
CA GLN A 50 17.57 10.52 -7.37
C GLN A 50 16.10 10.65 -7.79
N ALA A 51 15.56 11.84 -8.06
CA ALA A 51 14.14 11.97 -8.38
C ALA A 51 13.72 11.15 -9.61
N GLY A 52 14.57 11.05 -10.62
CA GLY A 52 14.28 10.26 -11.82
C GLY A 52 14.14 8.76 -11.55
N SER A 53 15.03 8.18 -10.73
CA SER A 53 14.96 6.75 -10.38
C SER A 53 13.76 6.46 -9.49
N VAL A 54 13.45 7.35 -8.54
CA VAL A 54 12.26 7.24 -7.69
C VAL A 54 10.97 7.27 -8.52
N GLY A 55 10.89 8.12 -9.55
CA GLY A 55 9.74 8.17 -10.45
C GLY A 55 9.56 6.89 -11.27
N LEU A 56 10.66 6.30 -11.76
CA LEU A 56 10.62 5.00 -12.43
C LEU A 56 10.14 3.89 -11.48
N ASP A 57 10.66 3.87 -10.26
CA ASP A 57 10.28 2.90 -9.23
C ASP A 57 8.80 3.03 -8.85
N ALA A 58 8.27 4.25 -8.75
CA ALA A 58 6.85 4.52 -8.51
C ALA A 58 5.96 3.97 -9.64
N LEU A 59 6.37 4.19 -10.90
CA LEU A 59 5.67 3.65 -12.07
C LEU A 59 5.65 2.12 -12.07
N GLN A 60 6.78 1.47 -11.76
CA GLN A 60 6.85 0.00 -11.72
C GLN A 60 6.09 -0.59 -10.53
N SER A 61 6.05 0.13 -9.40
CA SER A 61 5.42 -0.32 -8.17
C SER A 61 3.92 -0.62 -8.34
N ILE A 62 3.19 0.15 -9.15
CA ILE A 62 1.77 -0.13 -9.40
C ILE A 62 1.54 -1.51 -10.01
N GLY A 63 2.52 -2.02 -10.77
CA GLY A 63 2.55 -3.36 -11.36
C GLY A 63 2.80 -4.46 -10.34
N ARG A 64 3.75 -4.20 -9.42
CA ARG A 64 4.28 -5.13 -8.42
C ARG A 64 3.30 -5.38 -7.27
N LEU A 65 2.67 -4.32 -6.77
CA LEU A 65 1.77 -4.39 -5.61
C LEU A 65 0.60 -5.35 -5.84
N THR A 66 0.14 -5.94 -4.74
CA THR A 66 -1.11 -6.71 -4.70
C THR A 66 -2.27 -5.71 -4.71
N ARG A 67 -3.24 -5.92 -5.60
CA ARG A 67 -4.32 -4.97 -5.88
C ARG A 67 -5.64 -5.69 -5.73
N LEU A 68 -6.42 -5.26 -4.76
CA LEU A 68 -7.67 -5.91 -4.37
C LEU A 68 -8.76 -4.84 -4.38
N MET A 69 -9.92 -5.15 -4.93
CA MET A 69 -11.08 -4.29 -4.85
C MET A 69 -11.88 -4.66 -3.61
N ILE A 70 -12.08 -3.74 -2.68
CA ILE A 70 -12.93 -3.97 -1.51
C ILE A 70 -14.40 -3.88 -1.91
N LYS A 71 -14.73 -2.89 -2.74
CA LYS A 71 -16.09 -2.63 -3.19
C LYS A 71 -16.06 -2.10 -4.61
N ASP A 72 -16.91 -2.65 -5.46
CA ASP A 72 -17.15 -2.08 -6.78
C ASP A 72 -18.21 -0.98 -6.74
N GLY A 73 -18.11 -0.04 -7.66
CA GLY A 73 -19.00 1.11 -7.74
C GLY A 73 -18.64 2.05 -8.89
N VAL A 74 -19.39 3.14 -8.98
CA VAL A 74 -19.16 4.24 -9.92
C VAL A 74 -17.96 5.06 -9.44
N PRO A 75 -16.91 5.23 -10.28
CA PRO A 75 -15.77 6.08 -9.98
C PRO A 75 -16.15 7.56 -10.01
N ALA A 76 -15.61 8.33 -9.06
CA ALA A 76 -15.71 9.79 -9.02
C ALA A 76 -14.55 10.45 -9.80
N PRO A 77 -14.68 11.72 -10.23
CA PRO A 77 -13.62 12.44 -10.93
C PRO A 77 -12.39 12.66 -10.05
N ALA A 78 -11.21 12.75 -10.68
CA ALA A 78 -9.93 12.92 -10.00
C ALA A 78 -9.82 14.25 -9.21
N SER A 79 -10.58 15.27 -9.58
CA SER A 79 -10.61 16.58 -8.90
C SER A 79 -11.08 16.51 -7.44
N GLU A 80 -11.82 15.47 -7.08
CA GLU A 80 -12.28 15.25 -5.70
C GLU A 80 -11.27 14.47 -4.84
N ALA A 81 -10.20 13.94 -5.45
CA ALA A 81 -9.27 13.03 -4.80
C ALA A 81 -8.34 13.74 -3.81
N LYS A 82 -8.58 13.53 -2.51
CA LYS A 82 -7.74 14.05 -1.43
C LYS A 82 -6.84 12.97 -0.82
N LEU A 83 -5.61 13.31 -0.45
CA LEU A 83 -4.78 12.43 0.36
C LEU A 83 -5.07 12.68 1.84
N GLY A 84 -5.36 11.62 2.59
CA GLY A 84 -5.44 11.68 4.04
C GLY A 84 -4.04 11.93 4.63
N ARG A 85 -3.91 12.95 5.50
CA ARG A 85 -2.63 13.37 6.08
C ARG A 85 -2.05 12.38 7.10
N ASN A 86 -2.91 11.61 7.76
CA ASN A 86 -2.52 10.65 8.79
C ASN A 86 -2.28 9.26 8.20
N ILE A 87 -1.27 8.58 8.73
CA ILE A 87 -1.02 7.16 8.52
C ILE A 87 -1.68 6.39 9.65
N TYR A 88 -2.71 5.62 9.33
CA TYR A 88 -3.50 4.92 10.35
C TYR A 88 -2.87 3.57 10.72
N ASP A 89 -2.86 3.28 12.02
CA ASP A 89 -2.47 1.99 12.56
C ASP A 89 -3.71 1.10 12.67
N ILE A 90 -3.70 -0.02 11.96
CA ILE A 90 -4.83 -0.93 11.87
C ILE A 90 -4.43 -2.28 12.48
N GLN A 91 -5.16 -2.69 13.51
CA GLN A 91 -4.94 -3.97 14.17
C GLN A 91 -5.58 -5.13 13.41
N ARG A 92 -6.76 -4.90 12.82
CA ARG A 92 -7.53 -5.94 12.13
C ARG A 92 -8.01 -5.48 10.77
N ILE A 93 -8.11 -6.42 9.83
CA ILE A 93 -8.57 -6.10 8.47
C ILE A 93 -10.02 -5.58 8.47
N GLU A 94 -10.85 -5.97 9.44
CA GLU A 94 -12.21 -5.46 9.56
C GLU A 94 -12.24 -3.94 9.82
N ASP A 95 -11.29 -3.43 10.61
CA ASP A 95 -11.16 -2.00 10.90
C ASP A 95 -10.74 -1.23 9.65
N LEU A 96 -9.87 -1.83 8.80
CA LEU A 96 -9.55 -1.28 7.49
C LEU A 96 -10.79 -1.16 6.61
N LEU A 97 -11.63 -2.20 6.57
CA LEU A 97 -12.84 -2.19 5.75
C LEU A 97 -13.81 -1.10 6.20
N LEU A 98 -13.98 -0.93 7.51
CA LEU A 98 -14.80 0.15 8.06
C LEU A 98 -14.23 1.52 7.71
N HIS A 99 -12.92 1.72 7.93
CA HIS A 99 -12.20 2.95 7.60
C HIS A 99 -12.35 3.32 6.12
N ALA A 100 -12.16 2.35 5.23
CA ALA A 100 -12.22 2.55 3.79
C ALA A 100 -13.59 3.07 3.31
N HIS A 101 -14.66 2.74 4.04
CA HIS A 101 -16.01 3.25 3.76
C HIS A 101 -16.26 4.66 4.35
N GLN A 102 -15.43 5.12 5.26
CA GLN A 102 -15.58 6.40 5.95
C GLN A 102 -14.69 7.51 5.38
N ILE A 103 -13.52 7.16 4.80
CA ILE A 103 -12.63 8.17 4.20
C ILE A 103 -13.31 8.91 3.05
N PRO A 104 -13.05 10.22 2.82
CA PRO A 104 -13.53 10.91 1.63
C PRO A 104 -12.95 10.29 0.34
N THR A 105 -13.52 10.66 -0.81
CA THR A 105 -12.95 10.32 -2.13
C THR A 105 -11.48 10.75 -2.17
N GLY A 106 -10.59 9.82 -2.52
CA GLY A 106 -9.16 10.04 -2.42
C GLY A 106 -8.37 8.82 -2.00
N LEU A 107 -7.28 9.06 -1.27
CA LEU A 107 -6.31 8.05 -0.88
C LEU A 107 -6.03 8.13 0.63
N SER A 108 -5.83 6.99 1.27
CA SER A 108 -5.45 6.88 2.67
C SER A 108 -4.39 5.81 2.84
N LEU A 109 -3.30 6.14 3.55
CA LEU A 109 -2.25 5.18 3.89
C LEU A 109 -2.53 4.57 5.26
N CYS A 110 -2.45 3.24 5.34
CA CYS A 110 -2.66 2.48 6.55
C CYS A 110 -1.54 1.44 6.71
N VAL A 111 -1.17 1.12 7.95
CA VAL A 111 -0.38 -0.06 8.28
C VAL A 111 -1.28 -1.10 8.94
N ILE A 112 -1.16 -2.36 8.54
CA ILE A 112 -1.80 -3.48 9.21
C ILE A 112 -0.74 -4.20 10.03
N ARG A 113 -0.94 -4.23 11.36
CA ARG A 113 -0.05 -4.91 12.29
C ARG A 113 -0.18 -6.42 12.12
N GLY A 114 0.97 -7.07 11.95
CA GLY A 114 1.04 -8.53 11.91
C GLY A 114 1.27 -9.13 13.31
N GLN A 115 1.46 -10.45 13.37
CA GLN A 115 1.80 -11.14 14.63
C GLN A 115 3.18 -10.73 15.14
N SER A 116 4.13 -10.48 14.22
CA SER A 116 5.40 -9.82 14.48
C SER A 116 5.48 -8.49 13.75
N ILE A 117 6.34 -7.58 14.20
CA ILE A 117 6.54 -6.28 13.56
C ILE A 117 6.95 -6.44 12.09
N ALA A 118 7.82 -7.40 11.78
CA ALA A 118 8.26 -7.70 10.41
C ALA A 118 7.14 -8.22 9.50
N SER A 119 6.14 -8.90 10.07
CA SER A 119 4.97 -9.34 9.33
C SER A 119 3.95 -8.23 9.03
N SER A 120 4.16 -7.03 9.58
CA SER A 120 3.30 -5.87 9.31
C SER A 120 3.46 -5.39 7.87
N TYR A 121 2.37 -4.89 7.29
CA TYR A 121 2.35 -4.44 5.91
C TYR A 121 1.51 -3.21 5.67
N PHE A 122 1.87 -2.44 4.65
CA PHE A 122 1.17 -1.21 4.32
C PHE A 122 0.09 -1.48 3.29
N VAL A 123 -0.99 -0.71 3.41
CA VAL A 123 -2.11 -0.70 2.49
C VAL A 123 -2.43 0.74 2.13
N MET A 124 -2.36 1.06 0.85
CA MET A 124 -2.93 2.26 0.28
C MET A 124 -4.39 1.98 -0.09
N VAL A 125 -5.32 2.59 0.63
CA VAL A 125 -6.74 2.57 0.28
C VAL A 125 -7.00 3.67 -0.74
N VAL A 126 -7.62 3.32 -1.86
CA VAL A 126 -8.04 4.24 -2.91
C VAL A 126 -9.56 4.21 -2.99
N ARG A 127 -10.21 5.30 -2.60
CA ARG A 127 -11.66 5.48 -2.72
C ARG A 127 -11.95 6.40 -3.89
N THR A 128 -12.51 5.86 -4.97
CA THR A 128 -12.98 6.64 -6.12
C THR A 128 -14.51 6.68 -6.09
N GLY A 129 -15.07 7.64 -5.35
CA GLY A 129 -16.51 7.75 -5.15
C GLY A 129 -17.07 6.57 -4.34
N SER A 130 -17.77 5.66 -5.04
CA SER A 130 -18.36 4.46 -4.43
C SER A 130 -17.51 3.20 -4.58
N ARG A 131 -16.48 3.24 -5.44
CA ARG A 131 -15.50 2.17 -5.62
C ARG A 131 -14.35 2.32 -4.62
N ILE A 132 -13.93 1.20 -4.03
CA ILE A 132 -12.86 1.15 -3.04
C ILE A 132 -11.87 0.07 -3.45
N LEU A 133 -10.60 0.43 -3.53
CA LEU A 133 -9.47 -0.47 -3.79
C LEU A 133 -8.47 -0.42 -2.65
N ALA A 134 -7.75 -1.52 -2.45
CA ALA A 134 -6.61 -1.66 -1.56
C ALA A 134 -5.39 -2.09 -2.39
N LEU A 135 -4.32 -1.31 -2.28
CA LEU A 135 -3.02 -1.60 -2.89
C LEU A 135 -2.04 -1.90 -1.76
N THR A 136 -1.44 -3.07 -1.76
CA THR A 136 -0.60 -3.52 -0.65
C THR A 136 0.67 -4.18 -1.14
N ASP A 137 1.74 -4.03 -0.38
CA ASP A 137 2.99 -4.76 -0.56
C ASP A 137 2.99 -6.12 0.14
N LYS A 138 1.84 -6.56 0.67
CA LYS A 138 1.68 -7.92 1.16
C LYS A 138 2.07 -8.91 0.07
N GLY A 139 2.94 -9.85 0.46
CA GLY A 139 3.43 -10.91 -0.43
C GLY A 139 2.28 -11.67 -1.08
N LYS A 140 2.48 -12.07 -2.34
CA LYS A 140 1.56 -12.97 -3.02
C LYS A 140 1.89 -14.40 -2.61
N PHE A 141 0.98 -15.02 -1.89
CA PHE A 141 1.10 -16.40 -1.47
C PHE A 141 0.15 -17.26 -2.31
N GLU A 142 0.63 -18.43 -2.74
CA GLU A 142 -0.20 -19.40 -3.47
C GLU A 142 -1.26 -20.03 -2.57
N HIS A 143 -0.97 -20.13 -1.27
CA HIS A 143 -1.86 -20.73 -0.29
C HIS A 143 -1.93 -19.89 1.01
N PRO A 144 -3.12 -19.74 1.64
CA PRO A 144 -3.26 -18.94 2.87
C PRO A 144 -2.31 -19.34 4.01
N LEU A 145 -2.08 -20.64 4.21
CA LEU A 145 -1.15 -21.17 5.22
C LEU A 145 0.34 -21.06 4.83
N GLN A 146 0.67 -20.69 3.60
CA GLN A 146 2.06 -20.55 3.16
C GLN A 146 2.75 -19.42 3.92
N GLU A 147 2.05 -18.30 4.13
CA GLU A 147 2.52 -17.17 4.91
C GLU A 147 2.95 -17.60 6.32
N GLN A 148 2.06 -18.29 7.04
CA GLN A 148 2.32 -18.76 8.40
C GLN A 148 3.51 -19.74 8.46
N ARG A 149 3.64 -20.64 7.48
CA ARG A 149 4.77 -21.59 7.40
C ARG A 149 6.10 -20.92 7.05
N MET A 150 6.08 -19.84 6.28
CA MET A 150 7.29 -19.09 5.94
C MET A 150 7.73 -18.24 7.13
N GLN A 151 6.78 -17.59 7.80
CA GLN A 151 7.02 -16.79 9.01
C GLN A 151 7.57 -17.64 10.16
N SER A 152 7.05 -18.86 10.36
CA SER A 152 7.51 -19.74 11.45
C SER A 152 8.96 -20.23 11.32
N ARG A 153 9.57 -20.08 10.13
CA ARG A 153 10.93 -20.54 9.86
C ARG A 153 11.96 -19.44 10.00
N ASN A 154 11.68 -18.24 9.47
CA ASN A 154 12.60 -17.10 9.47
C ASN A 154 11.91 -15.84 8.92
N GLU A 155 12.20 -14.68 9.50
CA GLU A 155 11.70 -13.39 9.03
C GLU A 155 12.47 -12.79 7.84
N ARG A 156 13.52 -13.44 7.33
CA ARG A 156 14.28 -12.99 6.14
C ARG A 156 13.42 -12.65 4.92
N PHE A 157 12.33 -13.40 4.70
CA PHE A 157 11.39 -13.10 3.62
C PHE A 157 10.74 -11.72 3.82
N ASN A 158 10.36 -11.40 5.04
CA ASN A 158 9.81 -10.10 5.40
C ASN A 158 10.88 -9.00 5.29
N ALA A 159 12.13 -9.27 5.68
CA ALA A 159 13.23 -8.32 5.50
C ALA A 159 13.41 -7.94 4.03
N GLN A 160 13.51 -8.92 3.13
CA GLN A 160 13.63 -8.66 1.69
C GLN A 160 12.44 -7.90 1.11
N ARG A 161 11.23 -8.19 1.59
CA ARG A 161 10.01 -7.50 1.18
C ARG A 161 10.02 -6.04 1.63
N ILE A 162 10.42 -5.79 2.88
CA ILE A 162 10.53 -4.46 3.49
C ILE A 162 11.60 -3.64 2.77
N ASP A 163 12.79 -4.20 2.57
CA ASP A 163 13.90 -3.55 1.86
C ASP A 163 13.54 -3.22 0.40
N GLY A 164 12.72 -4.07 -0.23
CA GLY A 164 12.22 -3.82 -1.58
C GLY A 164 11.04 -2.86 -1.65
N SER A 165 10.45 -2.46 -0.51
CA SER A 165 9.26 -1.62 -0.43
C SER A 165 9.64 -0.15 -0.28
N HIS A 166 8.83 0.75 -0.84
CA HIS A 166 8.95 2.20 -0.63
C HIS A 166 7.87 2.74 0.32
N PHE A 167 7.06 1.86 0.89
CA PHE A 167 6.19 2.22 2.00
C PHE A 167 7.03 2.58 3.23
N PRO A 168 6.51 3.42 4.14
CA PRO A 168 7.30 4.04 5.20
C PRO A 168 7.55 3.10 6.39
N TYR A 169 8.29 2.02 6.15
CA TYR A 169 8.73 1.09 7.18
C TYR A 169 9.72 1.69 8.18
N SER A 170 10.39 2.78 7.79
CA SER A 170 11.22 3.58 8.68
C SER A 170 10.46 4.05 9.93
N LEU A 171 9.14 4.30 9.80
CA LEU A 171 8.27 4.71 10.90
C LEU A 171 7.98 3.60 11.92
N LEU A 172 8.13 2.33 11.53
CA LEU A 172 7.91 1.17 12.43
C LEU A 172 9.15 0.84 13.28
N LYS A 173 10.27 1.55 13.09
CA LYS A 173 11.51 1.39 13.88
C LYS A 173 11.92 -0.07 14.10
N ILE A 174 11.90 -0.84 13.01
CA ILE A 174 12.21 -2.28 13.05
C ILE A 174 13.71 -2.48 13.27
N GLN A 175 14.06 -3.17 14.35
CA GLN A 175 15.43 -3.63 14.60
C GLN A 175 15.55 -5.10 14.25
N TRP A 176 16.44 -5.40 13.29
CA TRP A 176 16.75 -6.75 12.87
C TRP A 176 17.85 -7.34 13.75
N MET A 177 17.52 -8.40 14.48
CA MET A 177 18.46 -9.18 15.27
C MET A 177 18.84 -10.50 14.56
N ASP A 178 19.87 -11.17 15.07
CA ASP A 178 20.30 -12.51 14.60
C ASP A 178 20.52 -12.63 13.09
N ARG A 179 21.13 -11.60 12.47
CA ARG A 179 21.33 -11.52 11.01
C ARG A 179 20.02 -11.60 10.21
N GLY A 180 19.01 -10.85 10.67
CA GLY A 180 17.68 -10.73 10.04
C GLY A 180 16.77 -11.91 10.29
N ARG A 181 16.99 -12.66 11.39
CA ARG A 181 16.16 -13.82 11.77
C ARG A 181 15.04 -13.48 12.73
N ALA A 182 15.21 -12.40 13.49
CA ALA A 182 14.21 -11.86 14.39
C ALA A 182 14.10 -10.35 14.16
N ALA A 183 12.92 -9.81 14.35
CA ALA A 183 12.65 -8.39 14.33
C ALA A 183 11.93 -7.98 15.62
N GLU A 184 12.43 -6.90 16.21
CA GLU A 184 11.81 -6.25 17.36
C GLU A 184 11.53 -4.79 17.02
N GLU A 185 10.49 -4.24 17.65
CA GLU A 185 10.20 -2.81 17.58
C GLU A 185 11.04 -2.12 18.66
N SER A 186 12.00 -1.30 18.25
CA SER A 186 12.99 -0.73 19.19
C SER A 186 12.39 0.23 20.19
N GLU A 187 11.36 0.96 19.76
CA GLU A 187 10.61 1.91 20.56
C GLU A 187 9.15 1.76 20.14
N PRO A 188 8.33 0.99 20.89
CA PRO A 188 6.93 0.86 20.59
C PRO A 188 6.30 2.24 20.61
N ARG A 189 5.98 2.76 19.43
CA ARG A 189 5.40 4.10 19.31
C ARG A 189 3.99 4.02 19.87
N ALA A 190 3.76 4.73 20.98
CA ALA A 190 2.44 4.78 21.57
C ALA A 190 1.47 5.40 20.56
N THR A 191 0.48 4.62 20.12
CA THR A 191 -0.63 5.03 19.27
C THR A 191 -1.61 5.91 20.06
N ASN A 192 -1.09 6.96 20.70
CA ASN A 192 -1.83 7.82 21.61
C ASN A 192 -2.64 8.89 20.86
N MET A 193 -2.47 9.02 19.55
CA MET A 193 -3.26 9.92 18.71
C MET A 193 -4.41 9.12 18.10
N THR A 194 -5.57 9.16 18.75
CA THR A 194 -6.81 8.79 18.09
C THR A 194 -7.18 9.91 17.14
N ALA A 195 -7.28 9.61 15.84
CA ALA A 195 -7.85 10.57 14.90
C ALA A 195 -9.32 10.83 15.24
N ALA A 196 -9.92 11.89 14.67
CA ALA A 196 -11.35 12.16 14.79
C ALA A 196 -12.25 10.97 14.37
N ALA A 197 -11.71 10.01 13.60
CA ALA A 197 -12.37 8.77 13.20
C ALA A 197 -12.29 7.63 14.24
N GLY A 198 -11.66 7.84 15.40
CA GLY A 198 -11.52 6.83 16.46
C GLY A 198 -10.48 5.74 16.20
N LEU A 199 -9.78 5.78 15.06
CA LEU A 199 -8.69 4.87 14.74
C LEU A 199 -7.35 5.40 15.26
N PRO A 200 -6.44 4.50 15.71
CA PRO A 200 -5.11 4.90 16.11
C PRO A 200 -4.30 5.40 14.92
N VAL A 201 -3.51 6.44 15.14
CA VAL A 201 -2.61 7.04 14.14
C VAL A 201 -1.17 6.65 14.47
N LEU A 202 -0.46 6.13 13.48
CA LEU A 202 0.97 5.83 13.57
C LEU A 202 1.80 7.12 13.51
N ALA A 203 1.58 7.93 12.47
CA ALA A 203 2.34 9.14 12.18
C ALA A 203 1.60 10.06 11.19
N ASP A 204 2.06 11.30 11.08
CA ASP A 204 1.71 12.18 9.96
C ASP A 204 2.54 11.81 8.71
N ILE A 205 1.99 11.97 7.51
CA ILE A 205 2.74 11.81 6.25
C ILE A 205 3.97 12.72 6.24
N SER A 206 3.89 13.91 6.84
CA SER A 206 5.01 14.84 6.95
C SER A 206 6.17 14.34 7.81
N GLU A 207 6.09 13.14 8.41
CA GLU A 207 7.20 12.51 9.14
C GLU A 207 7.98 11.50 8.30
N MET A 208 7.47 11.10 7.13
CA MET A 208 8.15 10.19 6.20
C MET A 208 9.48 10.79 5.71
N ASN A 209 10.41 9.96 5.24
CA ASN A 209 11.65 10.50 4.64
C ASN A 209 11.40 11.03 3.22
N ASP A 210 12.33 11.83 2.69
CA ASP A 210 12.15 12.51 1.40
C ASP A 210 11.98 11.53 0.23
N ARG A 211 12.65 10.37 0.29
CA ARG A 211 12.53 9.33 -0.74
C ARG A 211 11.15 8.68 -0.75
N GLU A 212 10.64 8.33 0.42
CA GLU A 212 9.31 7.76 0.62
C GLU A 212 8.22 8.78 0.25
N LEU A 213 8.39 10.06 0.61
CA LEU A 213 7.45 11.13 0.28
C LEU A 213 7.36 11.37 -1.23
N LEU A 214 8.51 11.51 -1.90
CA LEU A 214 8.54 11.71 -3.34
C LEU A 214 7.94 10.49 -4.06
N TRP A 215 8.33 9.29 -3.65
CA TRP A 215 7.74 8.06 -4.19
C TRP A 215 6.22 8.02 -4.00
N LEU A 216 5.73 8.35 -2.80
CA LEU A 216 4.31 8.37 -2.48
C LEU A 216 3.55 9.34 -3.39
N GLN A 217 4.05 10.55 -3.58
CA GLN A 217 3.43 11.53 -4.48
C GLN A 217 3.33 11.01 -5.91
N LEU A 218 4.45 10.55 -6.46
CA LEU A 218 4.49 10.04 -7.84
C LEU A 218 3.60 8.81 -7.99
N PHE A 219 3.55 7.95 -6.96
CA PHE A 219 2.65 6.81 -6.92
C PHE A 219 1.17 7.21 -6.86
N ILE A 220 0.83 8.27 -6.12
CA ILE A 220 -0.53 8.84 -6.07
C ILE A 220 -0.95 9.34 -7.46
N ASP A 221 -0.06 10.00 -8.20
CA ASP A 221 -0.38 10.49 -9.55
C ASP A 221 -0.67 9.34 -10.51
N GLN A 222 0.09 8.24 -10.42
CA GLN A 222 -0.21 7.01 -11.16
C GLN A 222 -1.57 6.40 -10.75
N CYS A 223 -1.90 6.44 -9.47
CA CYS A 223 -3.19 5.98 -8.97
C CYS A 223 -4.35 6.86 -9.47
N ARG A 224 -4.17 8.18 -9.52
CA ARG A 224 -5.13 9.15 -10.07
C ARG A 224 -5.43 8.84 -11.53
N ALA A 225 -4.39 8.79 -12.36
CA ALA A 225 -4.53 8.47 -13.78
C ALA A 225 -5.24 7.12 -14.01
N ARG A 226 -4.92 6.10 -13.22
CA ARG A 226 -5.40 4.74 -13.46
C ARG A 226 -6.80 4.43 -12.91
N TYR A 227 -7.11 4.94 -11.72
CA TYR A 227 -8.33 4.56 -11.01
C TYR A 227 -9.41 5.63 -11.06
N PHE A 228 -9.05 6.90 -11.24
CA PHE A 228 -10.00 7.99 -11.38
C PHE A 228 -10.27 8.27 -12.86
N ASP A 229 -9.22 8.53 -13.67
CA ASP A 229 -9.43 8.92 -15.07
C ASP A 229 -9.79 7.73 -15.97
N GLN A 230 -9.06 6.61 -15.84
CA GLN A 230 -9.31 5.40 -16.64
C GLN A 230 -10.37 4.46 -16.04
N GLY A 231 -10.73 4.63 -14.75
CA GLY A 231 -11.74 3.79 -14.09
C GLY A 231 -11.43 2.29 -14.04
N THR A 232 -10.14 1.90 -14.05
CA THR A 232 -9.71 0.49 -14.14
C THR A 232 -10.26 -0.35 -12.98
N SER A 233 -10.96 -1.45 -13.28
CA SER A 233 -11.43 -2.43 -12.29
C SER A 233 -10.34 -3.45 -11.91
N ARG A 234 -10.50 -4.08 -10.74
CA ARG A 234 -9.56 -5.03 -10.10
C ARG A 234 -10.31 -6.22 -9.51
N PRO A 235 -9.63 -7.36 -9.29
CA PRO A 235 -10.24 -8.53 -8.65
C PRO A 235 -10.81 -8.15 -7.29
N LEU A 236 -12.05 -8.55 -7.01
CA LEU A 236 -12.67 -8.33 -5.71
C LEU A 236 -11.88 -9.08 -4.63
N LEU A 237 -11.73 -8.45 -3.48
CA LEU A 237 -11.21 -9.05 -2.27
C LEU A 237 -12.08 -10.26 -1.95
N ALA A 238 -11.53 -11.45 -2.09
CA ALA A 238 -12.22 -12.66 -1.70
C ALA A 238 -12.38 -12.67 -0.17
N THR A 239 -13.58 -12.38 0.33
CA THR A 239 -13.96 -12.77 1.70
C THR A 239 -14.03 -14.30 1.75
N GLY A 240 -13.95 -14.93 2.93
CA GLY A 240 -13.88 -16.40 3.06
C GLY A 240 -14.98 -17.19 2.31
N SER A 241 -16.12 -16.55 2.03
CA SER A 241 -17.23 -17.06 1.20
C SER A 241 -16.92 -17.17 -0.30
N MET A 242 -15.91 -16.43 -0.78
CA MET A 242 -15.47 -16.36 -2.16
C MET A 242 -14.20 -17.20 -2.42
N LEU A 243 -13.62 -17.82 -1.38
CA LEU A 243 -12.46 -18.69 -1.53
C LEU A 243 -12.89 -20.00 -2.21
N ASN A 244 -12.60 -20.11 -3.50
CA ASN A 244 -12.67 -21.40 -4.18
C ASN A 244 -11.41 -22.20 -3.82
N ILE A 245 -11.53 -23.12 -2.86
CA ILE A 245 -10.43 -24.03 -2.51
C ILE A 245 -10.37 -25.09 -3.60
N GLY A 246 -9.44 -24.90 -4.55
CA GLY A 246 -9.15 -25.88 -5.58
C GLY A 246 -8.73 -27.21 -4.93
N HIS A 247 -9.46 -28.27 -5.23
CA HIS A 247 -9.11 -29.60 -4.75
C HIS A 247 -7.89 -30.10 -5.54
N LYS A 248 -6.94 -30.81 -4.93
CA LYS A 248 -5.74 -31.33 -5.64
C LYS A 248 -6.08 -32.26 -6.83
N LEU A 249 -7.29 -32.83 -6.84
CA LEU A 249 -7.78 -33.63 -7.96
C LEU A 249 -8.08 -32.80 -9.22
N ASP A 250 -8.28 -31.48 -9.09
CA ASP A 250 -8.51 -30.55 -10.20
C ASP A 250 -7.25 -30.36 -11.08
N GLN A 251 -6.08 -30.74 -10.57
CA GLN A 251 -4.80 -30.71 -11.31
C GLN A 251 -4.54 -31.98 -12.13
N CYS A 252 -5.37 -33.01 -11.98
CA CYS A 252 -5.23 -34.28 -12.71
C CYS A 252 -6.15 -34.27 -13.93
N ARG A 253 -5.58 -34.03 -15.12
CA ARG A 253 -6.32 -33.88 -16.39
C ARG A 253 -6.96 -35.17 -16.92
N ASP A 254 -6.85 -36.30 -16.22
CA ASP A 254 -7.36 -37.59 -16.69
C ASP A 254 -8.48 -38.15 -15.81
N GLN A 255 -9.71 -38.06 -16.34
CA GLN A 255 -10.80 -39.05 -16.25
C GLN A 255 -11.42 -39.43 -14.89
N LEU A 256 -11.52 -38.51 -13.91
CA LEU A 256 -12.42 -38.75 -12.78
C LEU A 256 -13.34 -37.54 -12.54
N PRO A 257 -14.66 -37.75 -12.32
CA PRO A 257 -15.56 -36.68 -11.89
C PRO A 257 -15.18 -36.27 -10.45
N ALA A 258 -14.29 -35.29 -10.34
CA ALA A 258 -13.96 -34.65 -9.08
C ALA A 258 -14.93 -33.47 -8.86
N LEU A 259 -15.39 -33.27 -7.62
CA LEU A 259 -16.06 -32.04 -7.22
C LEU A 259 -15.07 -30.88 -7.43
N ALA A 260 -15.31 -30.09 -8.47
CA ALA A 260 -14.49 -28.94 -8.87
C ALA A 260 -14.67 -27.81 -7.85
N GLY A 261 -13.98 -27.92 -6.72
CA GLY A 261 -14.09 -26.97 -5.61
C GLY A 261 -15.47 -26.95 -4.97
N ARG A 262 -15.53 -26.36 -3.77
CA ARG A 262 -16.79 -26.07 -3.09
C ARG A 262 -16.78 -24.60 -2.73
N GLN A 263 -17.69 -23.85 -3.33
CA GLN A 263 -17.96 -22.49 -2.87
C GLN A 263 -18.64 -22.60 -1.50
N LEU A 264 -18.03 -22.00 -0.48
CA LEU A 264 -18.59 -21.96 0.86
C LEU A 264 -19.61 -20.83 0.91
N ASP A 265 -20.90 -21.17 0.81
CA ASP A 265 -21.97 -20.23 1.12
C ASP A 265 -21.97 -19.95 2.63
N LEU A 266 -21.25 -18.90 3.02
CA LEU A 266 -21.33 -18.38 4.38
C LEU A 266 -22.60 -17.55 4.49
N VAL A 267 -23.62 -18.12 5.13
CA VAL A 267 -24.83 -17.39 5.50
C VAL A 267 -24.47 -16.42 6.62
N THR A 268 -24.53 -15.12 6.32
CA THR A 268 -24.39 -14.07 7.33
C THR A 268 -25.57 -14.16 8.31
N ARG A 269 -25.26 -14.45 9.58
CA ARG A 269 -26.23 -14.45 10.67
C ARG A 269 -25.90 -13.35 11.66
N THR A 270 -26.92 -12.71 12.22
CA THR A 270 -26.70 -11.69 13.24
C THR A 270 -26.29 -12.36 14.55
N SER A 271 -25.56 -11.66 15.43
CA SER A 271 -25.09 -12.23 16.70
C SER A 271 -26.23 -12.78 17.57
N LYS A 272 -27.46 -12.27 17.41
CA LYS A 272 -28.67 -12.78 18.07
C LYS A 272 -29.09 -14.18 17.60
N ASP A 273 -28.72 -14.55 16.38
CA ASP A 273 -29.08 -15.86 15.78
C ASP A 273 -28.06 -16.96 16.13
N LEU A 274 -26.90 -16.59 16.71
CA LEU A 274 -25.83 -17.53 17.08
C LEU A 274 -26.04 -18.19 18.44
N THR A 275 -26.86 -17.60 19.32
CA THR A 275 -27.14 -18.13 20.67
C THR A 275 -28.27 -19.14 20.73
N ALA A 276 -29.02 -19.34 19.64
CA ALA A 276 -30.17 -20.25 19.61
C ALA A 276 -29.90 -21.62 18.97
N ALA A 277 -28.71 -21.85 18.42
CA ALA A 277 -28.33 -23.13 17.84
C ALA A 277 -27.58 -23.97 18.87
N TRP A 278 -28.31 -24.93 19.44
CA TRP A 278 -27.80 -25.99 20.30
C TRP A 278 -26.64 -26.74 19.62
N PHE A 279 -25.55 -26.90 20.36
CA PHE A 279 -24.76 -28.12 20.34
C PHE A 279 -25.20 -28.98 21.52
#